data_AF-A0A517VUE0-F1
#
_entry.id   AF-A0A517VUE0-F1
#
_cell.length_a   1.000
_cell.length_b   1.000
_cell.length_c   1.000
_cell.angle_alpha   90.00
_cell.angle_beta   90.00
_cell.angle_gamma   90.00
#
_symmetry.space_group_name_H-M   'P 1'
#
loop_
_entity.id
_entity.type
_entity.pdbx_description
1 polymer ?
#
loop_
_entity_poly.entity_id
_entity_poly.type
_entity_poly.pdbx_seq_one_letter_code
_entity_poly.pdbx_strand_id
1 'polypeptide(L)' 'MRRIIQTISWLALAGTFLSPVLFFAGMIDLEQSKRILLLATIIWFVHTPMWMGREPEKPDTATIP' A
#
# COMPACT_ATOMS: atom_id res chain seq x y z
N MET A 1 0.21 10.49 -11.59
CA MET A 1 -0.71 9.55 -10.89
C MET A 1 0.00 8.35 -10.24
N ARG A 2 1.05 7.75 -10.82
CA ARG A 2 1.83 6.64 -10.22
C ARG A 2 2.28 6.86 -8.77
N ARG A 3 2.80 8.05 -8.45
CA ARG A 3 3.30 8.35 -7.09
C ARG A 3 2.19 8.32 -6.03
N ILE A 4 0.98 8.73 -6.37
CA ILE A 4 -0.17 8.73 -5.44
C ILE A 4 -0.55 7.29 -5.08
N ILE A 5 -0.56 6.39 -6.07
CA ILE A 5 -0.83 4.97 -5.86
C ILE A 5 0.29 4.32 -5.03
N GLN A 6 1.55 4.68 -5.30
CA GLN A 6 2.70 4.25 -4.48
C GLN A 6 2.60 4.70 -3.03
N THR A 7 2.23 5.98 -2.78
CA THR A 7 2.05 6.51 -1.43
C THR A 7 0.90 5.81 -0.71
N ILE A 8 -0.18 5.45 -1.41
CA ILE A 8 -1.29 4.70 -0.83
C ILE A 8 -0.87 3.26 -0.50
N SER A 9 -0.08 2.59 -1.35
CA SER A 9 0.52 1.28 -1.01
C SER A 9 1.43 1.38 0.21
N TRP A 10 2.28 2.40 0.31
CA TRP A 10 3.14 2.60 1.48
C TRP A 10 2.34 2.90 2.75
N LEU A 11 1.29 3.72 2.66
CA LEU A 11 0.39 4.01 3.79
C LEU A 11 -0.40 2.78 4.22
N ALA A 12 -0.87 1.95 3.28
CA ALA A 12 -1.57 0.70 3.59
C ALA A 12 -0.63 -0.32 4.27
N LEU A 13 0.62 -0.42 3.79
CA LEU A 13 1.65 -1.23 4.42
C LEU A 13 1.98 -0.71 5.83
N ALA A 14 2.16 0.60 5.99
CA ALA A 14 2.34 1.22 7.31
C ALA A 14 1.12 0.93 8.22
N GLY A 15 -0.10 0.95 7.69
CA GLY A 15 -1.31 0.57 8.39
C GLY A 15 -1.30 -0.87 8.90
N THR A 16 -0.78 -1.82 8.12
CA THR A 16 -0.61 -3.22 8.58
C THR A 16 0.40 -3.36 9.73
N PHE A 17 1.42 -2.50 9.80
CA PHE A 17 2.36 -2.44 10.92
C PHE A 17 1.82 -1.63 12.11
N LEU A 18 1.01 -0.61 11.86
CA LEU A 18 0.45 0.26 12.89
C LEU A 18 -0.63 -0.45 13.71
N SER A 19 -1.40 -1.36 13.09
CA SER A 19 -2.45 -2.13 13.75
C SER A 19 -1.95 -3.00 14.93
N PRO A 20 -0.89 -3.82 14.79
CA PRO A 20 -0.33 -4.54 15.94
C PRO A 20 0.32 -3.60 16.96
N VAL A 21 0.91 -2.48 16.54
CA VAL A 21 1.47 -1.48 17.47
C VAL A 21 0.39 -0.84 18.34
N LEU A 22 -0.75 -0.45 17.77
CA LEU A 22 -1.89 0.08 18.54
C LEU A 22 -2.51 -0.97 19.46
N PHE A 23 -2.54 -2.24 19.04
CA PHE A 23 -3.00 -3.35 19.88
C PHE A 23 -2.06 -3.56 21.08
N PHE A 24 -0.74 -3.60 20.85
CA PHE A 24 0.25 -3.70 21.92
C PHE A 24 0.24 -2.50 22.86
N ALA A 25 -0.10 -1.31 22.35
CA ALA A 25 -0.29 -0.10 23.16
C ALA A 25 -1.60 -0.11 23.98
N GLY A 26 -2.45 -1.14 23.84
CA GLY A 26 -3.74 -1.25 24.54
C GLY A 26 -4.81 -0.28 24.05
N MET A 27 -4.61 0.35 22.89
CA MET A 27 -5.54 1.37 22.36
C MET A 27 -6.72 0.78 21.59
N ILE A 28 -6.59 -0.48 21.12
CA ILE A 28 -7.63 -1.21 20.40
C ILE A 28 -7.67 -2.66 20.87
N ASP A 29 -8.85 -3.27 20.77
CA ASP A 29 -9.04 -4.68 21.13
C ASP A 29 -8.53 -5.62 20.04
N LEU A 30 -8.30 -6.89 20.37
CA LEU A 30 -7.77 -7.92 19.46
C LEU A 30 -8.65 -8.10 18.23
N GLU A 31 -9.97 -8.05 18.43
CA GLU A 31 -10.94 -8.18 17.35
C GLU A 31 -10.88 -6.98 16.38
N GLN A 32 -10.71 -5.76 16.91
CA GLN A 32 -10.51 -4.55 16.10
C GLN A 32 -9.19 -4.62 15.33
N SER A 33 -8.10 -5.03 15.97
CA SER A 33 -6.80 -5.16 15.31
C SER A 33 -6.85 -6.17 14.16
N LYS A 34 -7.50 -7.32 14.35
CA LYS A 34 -7.71 -8.31 13.26
C LYS A 34 -8.49 -7.72 12.08
N ARG A 35 -9.57 -6.97 12.35
CA ARG A 35 -10.37 -6.34 11.28
C ARG A 35 -9.57 -5.28 10.52
N ILE A 36 -8.85 -4.42 11.23
CA ILE A 36 -8.02 -3.37 10.62
C ILE A 36 -6.90 -3.99 9.77
N LEU A 37 -6.23 -5.02 10.29
CA LEU A 37 -5.16 -5.72 9.58
C LEU A 37 -5.68 -6.41 8.32
N LEU A 38 -6.86 -7.06 8.39
CA LEU A 38 -7.50 -7.69 7.24
C LEU A 38 -7.84 -6.66 6.16
N LEU A 39 -8.50 -5.55 6.53
CA LEU A 39 -8.86 -4.49 5.60
C LEU A 39 -7.63 -3.84 4.96
N ALA A 40 -6.61 -3.53 5.77
CA ALA A 40 -5.36 -2.95 5.29
C ALA A 40 -4.65 -3.89 4.31
N THR A 41 -4.66 -5.21 4.57
CA THR A 41 -4.08 -6.23 3.68
C THR A 41 -4.84 -6.30 2.36
N ILE A 42 -6.19 -6.33 2.39
CA ILE A 42 -7.01 -6.34 1.16
C ILE A 42 -6.76 -5.09 0.33
N ILE A 43 -6.79 -3.91 0.96
CA ILE A 43 -6.53 -2.63 0.28
C ILE A 43 -5.13 -2.62 -0.34
N TRP A 44 -4.12 -3.04 0.41
CA TRP A 44 -2.75 -3.13 -0.07
C TRP A 44 -2.64 -4.11 -1.24
N PHE A 45 -3.26 -5.28 -1.16
CA PHE A 45 -3.18 -6.32 -2.18
C PHE A 45 -3.90 -5.93 -3.47
N VAL A 46 -4.96 -5.11 -3.41
CA VAL A 46 -5.63 -4.58 -4.61
C VAL A 46 -4.82 -3.42 -5.22
N HIS A 47 -4.27 -2.53 -4.40
CA HIS A 47 -3.55 -1.36 -4.90
C HIS A 47 -2.15 -1.66 -5.42
N THR A 48 -1.42 -2.58 -4.78
CA THR A 48 -0.02 -2.89 -5.10
C THR A 48 0.21 -3.43 -6.52
N PRO A 49 -0.56 -4.42 -7.02
CA PRO A 49 -0.39 -4.91 -8.39
C PRO A 49 -0.79 -3.88 -9.46
N MET A 50 -1.66 -2.91 -9.15
CA MET A 50 -2.07 -1.86 -10.10
C MET A 50 -0.91 -0.97 -10.58
N TRP A 51 0.21 -0.90 -9.85
CA TRP A 51 1.38 -0.09 -10.24
C TRP A 51 2.66 -0.91 -10.41
N MET A 52 2.82 -2.03 -9.69
CA MET A 52 4.02 -2.87 -9.78
C MET A 52 4.13 -3.59 -11.13
N GLY A 53 2.99 -3.93 -11.76
CA GLY A 53 2.95 -4.69 -13.03
C GLY A 53 3.01 -3.84 -14.30
N ARG A 54 3.20 -2.52 -14.21
CA ARG A 54 3.38 -1.68 -15.40
C ARG A 54 4.82 -1.21 -15.45
N GLU A 55 5.55 -1.57 -16.50
CA GLU A 55 6.82 -0.92 -16.79
C GLU A 55 6.58 0.57 -17.00
N PRO A 56 7.47 1.44 -16.47
CA PRO A 56 7.42 2.85 -16.81
C PRO A 56 7.56 2.91 -18.34
N GLU A 57 6.54 3.47 -18.99
CA GLU A 57 6.60 3.81 -20.41
C GLU A 57 7.88 4.64 -20.59
N LYS A 58 8.88 3.99 -21.20
CA LYS A 58 10.17 4.61 -21.48
C LYS A 58 9.87 5.70 -22.50
N PRO A 59 10.12 6.99 -22.20
CA PRO A 59 9.90 8.03 -23.18
C PRO A 59 10.76 7.69 -24.39
N ASP A 60 10.10 7.52 -25.54
CA ASP A 60 10.74 7.19 -26.79
C ASP A 60 11.83 8.23 -27.07
N THR A 61 13.08 7.83 -26.82
CA THR A 61 14.28 8.64 -27.10
C THR A 61 14.93 8.13 -28.39
N ALA A 62 14.17 7.45 -29.26
CA ALA A 62 14.59 7.24 -30.64
C ALA A 62 14.16 8.46 -31.47
N THR A 63 15.09 8.98 -32.26
CA THR A 63 14.89 9.98 -33.33
C THR A 63 14.92 11.46 -32.91
N ILE A 64 16.06 11.92 -32.39
CA ILE A 64 16.57 13.22 -32.83
C ILE A 64 17.65 12.92 -33.90
N PRO A 65 17.46 13.34 -35.17
CA PRO A 65 18.42 13.14 -36.25
C PRO A 65 19.72 13.94 -36.07
#